data_AF-A0A7Y5E382-F1
#
_entry.id   AF-A0A7Y5E382-F1
#
_cell.length_a   1.000
_cell.length_b   1.000
_cell.length_c   1.000
_cell.angle_alpha   90.00
_cell.angle_beta   90.00
_cell.angle_gamma   90.00
#
_symmetry.space_group_name_H-M   'P 1'
#
loop_
_entity.id
_entity.type
_entity.pdbx_description
1 polymer ?
#
loop_
_entity_poly.entity_id
_entity_poly.type
_entity_poly.pdbx_seq_one_letter_code
_entity_poly.pdbx_strand_id
1 'polypeptide(L)'
;MSAMRTLVRAGVLASLAACAASSTEAPPPGDQLIPGFSPPAPLADETRVFSPLVRNIQPGADLTWCAYIANPFAAEVDVVNSRGFQSHAGHHAILMDVPGAESRLGVSRECTDDDMTNARFLAGGSDGAAKFRIPEGIAFRIPKGGVLMVQSHWINTGSTAVDGQTVFNVAALPPTPERQQAQLFAAYTAKVTLPPHGKAHAFTECTFAKDLSFFAIGGHAHEWSSHVKITRKRESGDETLYEHDWEPAYQADPPLNYYETKSPLRIAKGDTIRLDCDYANTSTDEIRFPREMCVMEGFYFPGTSDIECADGRWLEP
;
A
#
# COMPACT_ATOMS: atom_id res chain seq x y z
N MET A 1 -67.54 -48.45 25.33
CA MET A 1 -68.54 -47.94 26.31
C MET A 1 -67.95 -46.74 27.01
N SER A 2 -68.66 -45.61 26.95
CA SER A 2 -68.58 -44.39 27.77
C SER A 2 -67.24 -43.66 27.94
N ALA A 3 -67.14 -42.34 27.89
CA ALA A 3 -68.08 -41.29 27.55
C ALA A 3 -67.27 -39.99 27.36
N MET A 4 -67.74 -39.20 26.41
CA MET A 4 -67.36 -37.81 26.15
C MET A 4 -67.88 -36.91 27.27
N ARG A 5 -67.06 -35.96 27.76
CA ARG A 5 -67.53 -34.78 28.51
C ARG A 5 -66.75 -33.52 28.10
N THR A 6 -67.49 -32.58 27.56
CA THR A 6 -67.16 -31.20 27.17
C THR A 6 -67.11 -30.27 28.40
N LEU A 7 -66.26 -29.22 28.39
CA LEU A 7 -66.51 -27.82 28.87
C LEU A 7 -65.18 -27.03 28.85
N VAL A 8 -64.98 -26.10 27.91
CA VAL A 8 -65.19 -24.62 27.95
C VAL A 8 -64.01 -23.77 28.48
N ARG A 9 -63.44 -22.99 27.53
CA ARG A 9 -62.82 -21.64 27.56
C ARG A 9 -61.96 -21.18 28.75
N ALA A 10 -60.75 -20.70 28.43
CA ALA A 10 -60.30 -19.34 28.75
C ALA A 10 -59.10 -18.96 27.85
N GLY A 11 -59.20 -17.81 27.18
CA GLY A 11 -58.08 -17.23 26.43
C GLY A 11 -57.12 -16.49 27.35
N VAL A 12 -55.83 -16.56 27.02
CA VAL A 12 -54.82 -15.58 27.43
C VAL A 12 -54.00 -15.28 26.19
N LEU A 13 -54.14 -14.05 25.67
CA LEU A 13 -53.14 -13.44 24.81
C LEU A 13 -51.88 -13.23 25.66
N ALA A 14 -50.83 -14.00 25.40
CA ALA A 14 -49.49 -13.68 25.87
C ALA A 14 -48.75 -12.97 24.73
N SER A 15 -48.70 -11.65 24.83
CA SER A 15 -47.81 -10.77 24.09
C SER A 15 -46.35 -11.16 24.39
N LEU A 16 -45.69 -11.83 23.45
CA LEU A 16 -44.25 -11.98 23.44
C LEU A 16 -43.63 -10.64 23.04
N ALA A 17 -43.30 -9.84 24.06
CA ALA A 17 -42.39 -8.71 23.92
C ALA A 17 -41.03 -9.25 23.45
N ALA A 18 -40.63 -8.85 22.24
CA ALA A 18 -39.29 -9.07 21.72
C ALA A 18 -38.30 -8.25 22.58
N CYS A 19 -37.54 -8.93 23.42
CA CYS A 19 -36.33 -8.34 24.00
C CYS A 19 -35.27 -8.27 22.90
N ALA A 20 -35.14 -7.08 22.29
CA ALA A 20 -33.93 -6.71 21.58
C ALA A 20 -32.80 -6.61 22.62
N ALA A 21 -32.03 -7.68 22.76
CA ALA A 21 -30.76 -7.63 23.47
C ALA A 21 -29.76 -6.91 22.56
N SER A 22 -29.60 -5.61 22.79
CA SER A 22 -28.44 -4.86 22.31
C SER A 22 -27.20 -5.42 22.98
N SER A 23 -26.45 -6.28 22.29
CA SER A 23 -25.11 -6.69 22.70
C SER A 23 -24.19 -5.47 22.59
N THR A 24 -24.02 -4.74 23.68
CA THR A 24 -22.96 -3.75 23.86
C THR A 24 -21.67 -4.49 24.22
N GLU A 25 -21.11 -5.20 23.26
CA GLU A 25 -19.70 -5.59 23.37
C GLU A 25 -18.88 -4.34 23.03
N ALA A 26 -18.00 -3.93 23.94
CA ALA A 26 -17.07 -2.84 23.65
C ALA A 26 -16.21 -3.26 22.44
N PRO A 27 -15.96 -2.36 21.47
CA PRO A 27 -15.09 -2.68 20.35
C PRO A 27 -13.73 -3.18 20.86
N PRO A 28 -13.08 -4.13 20.17
CA PRO A 28 -11.70 -4.49 20.46
C PRO A 28 -10.82 -3.24 20.61
N PRO A 29 -9.78 -3.25 21.46
CA PRO A 29 -8.94 -2.08 21.75
C PRO A 29 -8.26 -1.36 20.55
N GLY A 30 -8.40 -1.89 19.33
CA GLY A 30 -7.93 -1.27 18.08
C GLY A 30 -9.02 -0.57 17.26
N ASP A 31 -10.31 -0.77 17.54
CA ASP A 31 -11.42 -0.31 16.69
C ASP A 31 -11.95 1.09 17.10
N GLN A 32 -11.35 1.69 18.13
CA GLN A 32 -11.74 3.00 18.62
C GLN A 32 -10.84 4.10 18.03
N LEU A 33 -11.47 5.13 17.50
CA LEU A 33 -10.77 6.32 17.00
C LEU A 33 -10.28 7.19 18.17
N ILE A 34 -9.06 7.73 18.06
CA ILE A 34 -8.54 8.68 19.04
C ILE A 34 -9.34 9.99 19.03
N PRO A 35 -9.41 10.73 20.17
CA PRO A 35 -10.09 12.01 20.23
C PRO A 35 -9.60 12.98 19.14
N GLY A 36 -10.54 13.64 18.46
CA GLY A 36 -10.24 14.59 17.40
C GLY A 36 -9.98 13.97 16.01
N PHE A 37 -9.85 12.65 15.91
CA PHE A 37 -9.75 11.96 14.61
C PHE A 37 -11.14 11.47 14.17
N SER A 38 -11.64 12.01 13.05
CA SER A 38 -12.98 11.69 12.51
C SER A 38 -12.91 11.37 11.02
N PRO A 39 -12.29 10.24 10.62
CA PRO A 39 -12.20 9.84 9.23
C PRO A 39 -13.58 9.48 8.67
N PRO A 40 -13.85 9.74 7.37
CA PRO A 40 -15.09 9.35 6.72
C PRO A 40 -15.47 7.89 6.97
N ALA A 41 -16.73 7.63 7.29
CA ALA A 41 -17.23 6.27 7.49
C ALA A 41 -16.93 5.37 6.27
N PRO A 42 -16.72 4.06 6.48
CA PRO A 42 -16.66 3.09 5.39
C PRO A 42 -17.94 3.12 4.55
N LEU A 43 -17.79 2.95 3.25
CA LEU A 43 -18.91 2.65 2.35
C LEU A 43 -19.44 1.24 2.62
N ALA A 44 -20.59 0.90 2.03
CA ALA A 44 -21.28 -0.37 2.29
C ALA A 44 -20.45 -1.62 1.93
N ASP A 45 -19.52 -1.48 0.98
CA ASP A 45 -18.61 -2.52 0.49
C ASP A 45 -17.20 -2.40 1.07
N GLU A 46 -16.95 -1.47 1.99
CA GLU A 46 -15.66 -1.25 2.62
C GLU A 46 -15.60 -1.83 4.04
N THR A 47 -14.48 -2.45 4.37
CA THR A 47 -14.10 -2.81 5.74
C THR A 47 -13.08 -1.81 6.26
N ARG A 48 -13.25 -1.34 7.50
CA ARG A 48 -12.23 -0.50 8.14
C ARG A 48 -11.13 -1.37 8.74
N VAL A 49 -9.91 -1.09 8.33
CA VAL A 49 -8.66 -1.63 8.89
C VAL A 49 -8.05 -0.57 9.80
N PHE A 50 -7.81 -0.92 11.06
CA PHE A 50 -7.21 -0.02 12.04
C PHE A 50 -5.73 -0.33 12.24
N SER A 51 -4.89 0.71 12.30
CA SER A 51 -3.54 0.56 12.83
C SER A 51 -3.58 0.58 14.37
N PRO A 52 -2.63 -0.10 15.04
CA PRO A 52 -2.25 0.26 16.41
C PRO A 52 -1.92 1.75 16.52
N LEU A 53 -2.12 2.31 17.72
CA LEU A 53 -1.81 3.70 18.01
C LEU A 53 -0.30 3.90 18.13
N VAL A 54 0.20 4.96 17.48
CA VAL A 54 1.56 5.44 17.70
C VAL A 54 1.50 6.47 18.82
N ARG A 55 2.06 6.16 19.99
CA ARG A 55 1.93 7.01 21.17
C ARG A 55 3.08 7.99 21.28
N ASN A 56 2.79 9.17 21.85
CA ASN A 56 3.80 10.11 22.34
C ASN A 56 4.80 10.58 21.27
N ILE A 57 4.31 10.90 20.07
CA ILE A 57 5.07 11.49 18.98
C ILE A 57 5.51 12.89 19.42
N GLN A 58 6.81 13.06 19.71
CA GLN A 58 7.34 14.30 20.30
C GLN A 58 7.29 15.49 19.33
N PRO A 59 7.24 16.73 19.85
CA PRO A 59 7.48 17.93 19.04
C PRO A 59 8.78 17.82 18.22
N GLY A 60 8.71 18.17 16.94
CA GLY A 60 9.83 18.07 16.00
C GLY A 60 10.18 16.66 15.54
N ALA A 61 9.42 15.64 15.95
CA ALA A 61 9.63 14.28 15.49
C ALA A 61 9.25 14.12 14.01
N ASP A 62 10.07 13.35 13.31
CA ASP A 62 9.87 12.84 11.96
C ASP A 62 10.19 11.34 12.04
N LEU A 63 9.16 10.49 12.03
CA LEU A 63 9.31 9.05 12.26
C LEU A 63 8.38 8.23 11.36
N THR A 64 8.88 7.08 10.93
CA THR A 64 8.14 6.11 10.12
C THR A 64 7.93 4.85 10.95
N TRP A 65 6.66 4.46 11.14
CA TRP A 65 6.25 3.42 12.07
C TRP A 65 5.56 2.26 11.37
N CYS A 66 5.97 1.04 11.68
CA CYS A 66 5.50 -0.20 11.07
C CYS A 66 4.72 -1.00 12.10
N ALA A 67 3.49 -1.38 11.76
CA ALA A 67 2.63 -2.22 12.59
C ALA A 67 2.11 -3.42 11.80
N TYR A 68 2.42 -4.62 12.28
CA TYR A 68 2.01 -5.89 11.67
C TYR A 68 0.71 -6.38 12.28
N ILE A 69 -0.32 -6.52 11.46
CA ILE A 69 -1.67 -6.91 11.85
C ILE A 69 -2.14 -8.14 11.06
N ALA A 70 -3.08 -8.89 11.63
CA ALA A 70 -3.69 -10.01 10.92
C ALA A 70 -4.58 -9.52 9.77
N ASN A 71 -4.73 -10.33 8.72
CA ASN A 71 -5.73 -10.13 7.68
C ASN A 71 -7.14 -9.99 8.33
N PRO A 72 -7.78 -8.79 8.26
CA PRO A 72 -9.04 -8.53 8.95
C PRO A 72 -10.24 -9.19 8.28
N PHE A 73 -10.08 -9.71 7.05
CA PHE A 73 -11.15 -10.34 6.29
C PHE A 73 -11.33 -11.83 6.65
N ALA A 74 -10.38 -12.44 7.36
CA ALA A 74 -10.36 -13.86 7.73
C ALA A 74 -10.60 -14.84 6.55
N ALA A 75 -10.36 -14.37 5.32
CA ALA A 75 -10.58 -15.05 4.06
C ALA A 75 -9.55 -14.57 3.04
N GLU A 76 -9.36 -15.35 1.97
CA GLU A 76 -8.71 -14.83 0.78
C GLU A 76 -9.63 -13.81 0.11
N VAL A 77 -9.11 -12.62 -0.18
CA VAL A 77 -9.89 -11.52 -0.76
C VAL A 77 -9.09 -10.77 -1.82
N ASP A 78 -9.82 -10.16 -2.74
CA ASP A 78 -9.32 -9.23 -3.73
C ASP A 78 -9.62 -7.79 -3.29
N VAL A 79 -8.57 -7.04 -2.97
CA VAL A 79 -8.63 -5.59 -2.73
C VAL A 79 -8.81 -4.88 -4.07
N VAL A 80 -9.93 -4.20 -4.23
CA VAL A 80 -10.33 -3.52 -5.47
C VAL A 80 -10.34 -2.00 -5.33
N ASN A 81 -10.39 -1.49 -4.10
CA ASN A 81 -10.31 -0.06 -3.83
C ASN A 81 -9.91 0.18 -2.37
N SER A 82 -9.40 1.37 -2.08
CA SER A 82 -9.03 1.76 -0.72
C SER A 82 -9.04 3.27 -0.52
N ARG A 83 -9.24 3.68 0.73
CA ARG A 83 -9.10 5.06 1.19
C ARG A 83 -8.37 5.05 2.52
N GLY A 84 -7.13 5.56 2.55
CA GLY A 84 -6.36 5.73 3.79
C GLY A 84 -6.58 7.10 4.43
N PHE A 85 -6.53 7.14 5.76
CA PHE A 85 -6.70 8.35 6.57
C PHE A 85 -5.76 8.30 7.78
N GLN A 86 -5.19 9.45 8.14
CA GLN A 86 -4.39 9.60 9.35
C GLN A 86 -4.99 10.68 10.25
N SER A 87 -4.73 10.57 11.54
CA SER A 87 -4.98 11.66 12.48
C SER A 87 -3.98 12.80 12.28
N HIS A 88 -4.14 13.86 13.08
CA HIS A 88 -3.20 14.98 13.13
C HIS A 88 -1.74 14.52 13.23
N ALA A 89 -0.84 15.29 12.60
CA ALA A 89 0.59 14.98 12.39
C ALA A 89 0.88 13.81 11.42
N GLY A 90 -0.14 13.20 10.82
CA GLY A 90 0.05 12.23 9.73
C GLY A 90 0.60 12.91 8.48
N HIS A 91 1.59 12.28 7.85
CA HIS A 91 2.12 12.72 6.57
C HIS A 91 1.66 11.80 5.42
N HIS A 92 1.90 10.50 5.54
CA HIS A 92 1.28 9.47 4.71
C HIS A 92 1.23 8.13 5.45
N ALA A 93 0.43 7.20 4.92
CA ALA A 93 0.40 5.82 5.35
C ALA A 93 0.20 4.86 4.17
N ILE A 94 0.73 3.66 4.32
CA ILE A 94 0.69 2.60 3.34
C ILE A 94 0.25 1.31 4.03
N LEU A 95 -0.71 0.61 3.42
CA LEU A 95 -1.10 -0.74 3.79
C LEU A 95 -0.45 -1.72 2.81
N MET A 96 0.24 -2.72 3.35
CA MET A 96 0.96 -3.73 2.59
C MET A 96 0.58 -5.14 3.04
N ASP A 97 0.66 -6.11 2.14
CA ASP A 97 0.76 -7.55 2.44
C ASP A 97 2.24 -7.88 2.66
N VAL A 98 2.57 -8.68 3.68
CA VAL A 98 3.93 -9.13 3.94
C VAL A 98 3.93 -10.65 4.03
N PRO A 99 4.14 -11.36 2.90
CA PRO A 99 4.15 -12.82 2.87
C PRO A 99 5.18 -13.41 3.85
N GLY A 100 4.79 -14.44 4.60
CA GLY A 100 5.69 -15.14 5.54
C GLY A 100 6.03 -14.37 6.82
N ALA A 101 5.32 -13.26 7.11
CA ALA A 101 5.56 -12.43 8.30
C ALA A 101 4.73 -12.86 9.52
N GLU A 102 4.27 -14.11 9.62
CA GLU A 102 3.43 -14.59 10.73
C GLU A 102 4.11 -14.40 12.09
N SER A 103 5.43 -14.54 12.15
CA SER A 103 6.23 -14.31 13.37
C SER A 103 6.28 -12.83 13.79
N ARG A 104 5.93 -11.90 12.91
CA ARG A 104 5.89 -10.45 13.18
C ARG A 104 4.51 -9.97 13.62
N LEU A 105 3.46 -10.81 13.62
CA LEU A 105 2.12 -10.40 14.03
C LEU A 105 2.11 -9.73 15.42
N GLY A 106 1.50 -8.54 15.49
CA GLY A 106 1.44 -7.73 16.71
C GLY A 106 2.69 -6.88 16.98
N VAL A 107 3.76 -7.04 16.21
CA VAL A 107 4.92 -6.14 16.28
C VAL A 107 4.51 -4.74 15.82
N SER A 108 4.86 -3.74 16.62
CA SER A 108 4.65 -2.32 16.30
C SER A 108 5.84 -1.51 16.81
N ARG A 109 6.60 -0.92 15.88
CA ARG A 109 7.83 -0.17 16.16
C ARG A 109 8.18 0.76 15.00
N GLU A 110 9.19 1.61 15.19
CA GLU A 110 9.82 2.32 14.09
C GLU A 110 10.28 1.33 13.01
N CYS A 111 10.05 1.67 11.74
CA CYS A 111 10.40 0.84 10.60
C CYS A 111 11.92 0.72 10.47
N THR A 112 12.35 -0.40 9.89
CA THR A 112 13.72 -0.66 9.45
C THR A 112 13.71 -0.91 7.96
N ASP A 113 14.87 -0.81 7.31
CA ASP A 113 15.00 -1.12 5.88
C ASP A 113 14.45 -2.52 5.55
N ASP A 114 14.67 -3.50 6.45
CA ASP A 114 14.18 -4.88 6.33
C ASP A 114 12.64 -5.03 6.34
N ASP A 115 11.91 -4.04 6.83
CA ASP A 115 10.43 -4.07 6.78
C ASP A 115 9.92 -3.79 5.36
N MET A 116 10.69 -3.07 4.56
CA MET A 116 10.26 -2.59 3.24
C MET A 116 10.68 -3.50 2.09
N THR A 117 11.60 -4.43 2.31
CA THR A 117 12.18 -5.28 1.25
C THR A 117 11.29 -6.45 0.84
N ASN A 118 10.27 -6.81 1.64
CA ASN A 118 9.39 -7.97 1.37
C ASN A 118 7.89 -7.62 1.51
N ALA A 119 7.56 -6.34 1.33
CA ALA A 119 6.20 -5.84 1.48
C ALA A 119 5.58 -5.53 0.12
N ARG A 120 4.32 -5.92 -0.04
CA ARG A 120 3.52 -5.73 -1.27
C ARG A 120 2.48 -4.67 -1.03
N PHE A 121 2.53 -3.60 -1.79
CA PHE A 121 1.56 -2.52 -1.71
C PHE A 121 0.12 -3.03 -1.91
N LEU A 122 -0.81 -2.57 -1.06
CA LEU A 122 -2.25 -2.82 -1.19
C LEU A 122 -3.05 -1.52 -1.27
N ALA A 123 -2.68 -0.54 -0.45
CA ALA A 123 -3.37 0.75 -0.35
C ALA A 123 -2.44 1.85 0.15
N GLY A 124 -2.75 3.10 -0.21
CA GLY A 124 -2.07 4.31 0.28
C GLY A 124 -3.06 5.33 0.82
N GLY A 125 -2.58 6.27 1.63
CA GLY A 125 -3.34 7.42 2.10
C GLY A 125 -2.44 8.54 2.61
N SER A 126 -2.91 9.77 2.51
CA SER A 126 -2.30 10.97 3.08
C SER A 126 -3.40 11.98 3.43
N ASP A 127 -3.07 13.00 4.23
CA ASP A 127 -3.90 14.19 4.45
C ASP A 127 -3.99 15.02 3.14
N GLY A 128 -4.69 14.45 2.15
CA GLY A 128 -4.68 14.94 0.77
C GLY A 128 -5.10 13.91 -0.28
N ALA A 129 -5.29 12.65 0.09
CA ALA A 129 -5.82 11.57 -0.75
C ALA A 129 -5.28 11.58 -2.20
N ALA A 130 -3.97 11.37 -2.36
CA ALA A 130 -3.47 10.74 -3.57
C ALA A 130 -4.12 9.35 -3.66
N LYS A 131 -5.16 9.23 -4.48
CA LYS A 131 -5.93 7.99 -4.64
C LYS A 131 -5.12 7.07 -5.53
N PHE A 132 -4.31 6.22 -4.91
CA PHE A 132 -3.85 5.05 -5.62
C PHE A 132 -5.07 4.33 -6.20
N ARG A 133 -5.10 4.22 -7.53
CA ARG A 133 -6.29 3.78 -8.27
C ARG A 133 -6.03 2.41 -8.87
N ILE A 134 -6.87 1.46 -8.47
CA ILE A 134 -6.94 0.14 -9.08
C ILE A 134 -8.01 0.19 -10.17
N PRO A 135 -7.67 -0.03 -11.45
CA PRO A 135 -8.67 -0.04 -12.52
C PRO A 135 -9.66 -1.20 -12.41
N GLU A 136 -10.83 -1.03 -13.02
CA GLU A 136 -11.88 -2.05 -13.02
C GLU A 136 -11.38 -3.40 -13.56
N GLY A 137 -11.65 -4.48 -12.84
CA GLY A 137 -11.23 -5.83 -13.22
C GLY A 137 -9.82 -6.23 -12.79
N ILE A 138 -9.10 -5.35 -12.08
CA ILE A 138 -7.80 -5.63 -11.46
C ILE A 138 -7.98 -5.63 -9.92
N ALA A 139 -7.16 -6.40 -9.20
CA ALA A 139 -7.10 -6.37 -7.75
C ALA A 139 -5.74 -6.81 -7.19
N PHE A 140 -5.43 -6.40 -5.96
CA PHE A 140 -4.40 -7.05 -5.15
C PHE A 140 -5.03 -8.17 -4.31
N ARG A 141 -4.42 -9.35 -4.31
CA ARG A 141 -4.95 -10.50 -3.57
C ARG A 141 -4.25 -10.65 -2.24
N ILE A 142 -5.03 -10.71 -1.17
CA ILE A 142 -4.55 -11.03 0.18
C ILE A 142 -4.91 -12.50 0.45
N PRO A 143 -3.94 -13.38 0.76
CA PRO A 143 -4.23 -14.75 1.14
C PRO A 143 -4.95 -14.80 2.50
N LYS A 144 -5.72 -15.86 2.76
CA LYS A 144 -6.47 -16.02 4.02
C LYS A 144 -5.61 -15.86 5.29
N GLY A 145 -4.38 -16.39 5.27
CA GLY A 145 -3.42 -16.28 6.37
C GLY A 145 -2.46 -15.09 6.25
N GLY A 146 -2.70 -14.16 5.31
CA GLY A 146 -1.82 -13.04 5.05
C GLY A 146 -1.60 -12.16 6.29
N VAL A 147 -0.39 -11.64 6.41
CA VAL A 147 -0.04 -10.63 7.41
C VAL A 147 0.01 -9.30 6.71
N LEU A 148 -0.68 -8.31 7.26
CA LEU A 148 -0.64 -6.96 6.73
C LEU A 148 0.32 -6.11 7.55
N MET A 149 0.98 -5.16 6.91
CA MET A 149 1.76 -4.12 7.56
C MET A 149 1.14 -2.76 7.26
N VAL A 150 0.86 -1.99 8.30
CA VAL A 150 0.61 -0.55 8.17
C VAL A 150 1.92 0.17 8.43
N GLN A 151 2.48 0.76 7.38
CA GLN A 151 3.54 1.77 7.51
C GLN A 151 2.87 3.13 7.63
N SER A 152 3.25 3.93 8.63
CA SER A 152 2.70 5.26 8.85
C SER A 152 3.83 6.24 9.15
N HIS A 153 3.89 7.31 8.36
CA HIS A 153 4.86 8.39 8.53
C HIS A 153 4.19 9.56 9.25
N TRP A 154 4.89 10.07 10.27
CA TRP A 154 4.41 11.09 11.18
C TRP A 154 5.41 12.24 11.26
N ILE A 155 4.93 13.47 11.07
CA ILE A 155 5.71 14.70 11.23
C ILE A 155 4.97 15.59 12.22
N ASN A 156 5.48 15.71 13.44
CA ASN A 156 4.90 16.58 14.45
C ASN A 156 5.59 17.95 14.44
N THR A 157 5.06 18.88 13.65
CA THR A 157 5.51 20.28 13.60
C THR A 157 4.98 21.15 14.76
N GLY A 158 4.16 20.57 15.64
CA GLY A 158 3.57 21.24 16.80
C GLY A 158 4.54 21.38 17.98
N SER A 159 4.02 21.92 19.08
CA SER A 159 4.78 22.17 20.33
C SER A 159 4.45 21.20 21.47
N THR A 160 3.57 20.24 21.24
CA THR A 160 3.17 19.23 22.24
C THR A 160 3.24 17.83 21.65
N ALA A 161 3.48 16.83 22.51
CA ALA A 161 3.44 15.44 22.08
C ALA A 161 2.00 15.04 21.71
N VAL A 162 1.86 14.25 20.64
CA VAL A 162 0.57 13.78 20.13
C VAL A 162 0.56 12.26 19.98
N ASP A 163 -0.63 11.67 19.97
CA ASP A 163 -0.82 10.29 19.56
C ASP A 163 -1.30 10.26 18.10
N GLY A 164 -0.78 9.31 17.33
CA GLY A 164 -1.11 9.07 15.93
C GLY A 164 -1.96 7.81 15.74
N GLN A 165 -2.94 7.87 14.84
CA GLN A 165 -3.72 6.72 14.39
C GLN A 165 -3.94 6.77 12.88
N THR A 166 -3.76 5.62 12.23
CA THR A 166 -4.09 5.42 10.82
C THR A 166 -5.27 4.48 10.69
N VAL A 167 -6.16 4.74 9.73
CA VAL A 167 -7.17 3.77 9.30
C VAL A 167 -7.23 3.70 7.78
N PHE A 168 -7.56 2.52 7.26
CA PHE A 168 -7.90 2.34 5.85
C PHE A 168 -9.34 1.83 5.75
N ASN A 169 -10.14 2.44 4.89
CA ASN A 169 -11.37 1.80 4.45
C ASN A 169 -11.05 1.06 3.14
N VAL A 170 -11.20 -0.27 3.15
CA VAL A 170 -10.77 -1.15 2.06
C VAL A 170 -11.97 -1.86 1.46
N ALA A 171 -12.22 -1.67 0.18
CA ALA A 171 -13.20 -2.43 -0.57
C ALA A 171 -12.55 -3.75 -1.02
N ALA A 172 -13.06 -4.85 -0.48
CA ALA A 172 -12.54 -6.18 -0.75
C ALA A 172 -13.67 -7.11 -1.19
N LEU A 173 -13.41 -7.91 -2.22
CA LEU A 173 -14.38 -8.83 -2.79
C LEU A 173 -13.86 -10.27 -2.72
N PRO A 174 -14.74 -11.28 -2.71
CA PRO A 174 -14.31 -12.65 -2.94
C PRO A 174 -13.53 -12.77 -4.26
N PRO A 175 -12.44 -13.56 -4.28
CA PRO A 175 -11.67 -13.80 -5.49
C PRO A 175 -12.53 -14.42 -6.59
N THR A 176 -12.32 -14.01 -7.83
CA THR A 176 -12.92 -14.66 -9.01
C THR A 176 -11.87 -14.84 -10.11
N PRO A 177 -11.99 -15.87 -10.98
CA PRO A 177 -11.08 -16.08 -12.10
C PRO A 177 -11.07 -14.92 -13.12
N GLU A 178 -12.14 -14.14 -13.19
CA GLU A 178 -12.28 -13.02 -14.12
C GLU A 178 -11.53 -11.77 -13.66
N ARG A 179 -11.21 -11.66 -12.35
CA ARG A 179 -10.46 -10.54 -11.80
C ARG A 179 -8.96 -10.80 -11.88
N GLN A 180 -8.25 -9.91 -12.58
CA GLN A 180 -6.83 -10.06 -12.83
C GLN A 180 -6.04 -9.60 -11.61
N GLN A 181 -5.17 -10.47 -11.11
CA GLN A 181 -4.32 -10.14 -9.97
C GLN A 181 -3.20 -9.20 -10.40
N ALA A 182 -3.02 -8.11 -9.66
CA ALA A 182 -1.90 -7.20 -9.77
C ALA A 182 -0.72 -7.70 -8.94
N GLN A 183 0.49 -7.37 -9.39
CA GLN A 183 1.75 -7.62 -8.68
C GLN A 183 2.70 -6.44 -8.88
N LEU A 184 3.67 -6.31 -7.99
CA LEU A 184 4.70 -5.28 -8.11
C LEU A 184 5.72 -5.66 -9.17
N PHE A 185 6.21 -4.65 -9.86
CA PHE A 185 7.36 -4.70 -10.73
C PHE A 185 8.36 -3.66 -10.26
N ALA A 186 9.63 -4.06 -10.15
CA ALA A 186 10.71 -3.11 -9.94
C ALA A 186 11.83 -3.32 -10.96
N ALA A 187 12.32 -2.23 -11.55
CA ALA A 187 13.57 -2.22 -12.29
C ALA A 187 14.50 -1.18 -11.68
N TYR A 188 15.68 -1.59 -11.21
CA TYR A 188 16.55 -0.69 -10.45
C TYR A 188 18.03 -0.96 -10.67
N THR A 189 18.86 -0.05 -10.15
CA THR A 189 20.31 -0.24 -10.03
C THR A 189 20.71 -0.10 -8.57
N ALA A 190 21.48 -1.06 -8.06
CA ALA A 190 22.09 -0.95 -6.73
C ALA A 190 23.43 -0.19 -6.79
N LYS A 191 23.91 0.13 -8.01
CA LYS A 191 25.17 0.83 -8.26
C LYS A 191 24.99 2.35 -8.17
N VAL A 192 24.38 2.80 -7.10
CA VAL A 192 24.22 4.21 -6.76
C VAL A 192 25.37 4.64 -5.87
N THR A 193 26.13 5.65 -6.27
CA THR A 193 27.20 6.25 -5.46
C THR A 193 27.29 7.74 -5.77
N LEU A 194 26.98 8.56 -4.77
CA LEU A 194 27.02 10.01 -4.86
C LEU A 194 28.22 10.51 -4.06
N PRO A 195 29.23 11.11 -4.71
CA PRO A 195 30.36 11.69 -3.99
C PRO A 195 29.90 12.88 -3.13
N PRO A 196 30.59 13.17 -2.01
CA PRO A 196 30.35 14.39 -1.24
C PRO A 196 30.37 15.65 -2.12
N HIS A 197 29.42 16.56 -1.90
CA HIS A 197 29.31 17.84 -2.63
C HIS A 197 29.37 17.72 -4.17
N GLY A 198 28.84 16.63 -4.74
CA GLY A 198 29.00 16.31 -6.15
C GLY A 198 27.70 15.90 -6.85
N LYS A 199 27.75 15.94 -8.18
CA LYS A 199 26.71 15.36 -9.04
C LYS A 199 27.03 13.91 -9.33
N ALA A 200 25.99 13.11 -9.48
CA ALA A 200 26.10 11.73 -9.91
C ALA A 200 24.98 11.38 -10.90
N HIS A 201 25.15 10.27 -11.59
CA HIS A 201 24.16 9.69 -12.48
C HIS A 201 24.17 8.18 -12.29
N ALA A 202 22.98 7.59 -12.20
CA ALA A 202 22.80 6.15 -12.16
C ALA A 202 21.77 5.73 -13.20
N PHE A 203 21.95 4.56 -13.80
CA PHE A 203 20.98 4.00 -14.73
C PHE A 203 20.96 2.48 -14.67
N THR A 204 19.86 1.90 -15.16
CA THR A 204 19.74 0.47 -15.45
C THR A 204 18.99 0.26 -16.77
N GLU A 205 19.23 -0.87 -17.41
CA GLU A 205 18.49 -1.28 -18.61
C GLU A 205 18.01 -2.72 -18.44
N CYS A 206 16.70 -2.92 -18.58
CA CYS A 206 16.04 -4.20 -18.37
C CYS A 206 15.27 -4.61 -19.62
N THR A 207 15.79 -5.61 -20.35
CA THR A 207 15.14 -6.19 -21.53
C THR A 207 14.10 -7.22 -21.11
N PHE A 208 12.86 -7.03 -21.53
CA PHE A 208 11.71 -7.84 -21.10
C PHE A 208 11.76 -9.24 -21.69
N ALA A 209 11.73 -10.25 -20.82
CA ALA A 209 11.73 -11.66 -21.22
C ALA A 209 10.34 -12.16 -21.69
N LYS A 210 9.28 -11.45 -21.30
CA LYS A 210 7.88 -11.74 -21.63
C LYS A 210 7.09 -10.44 -21.76
N ASP A 211 5.95 -10.52 -22.43
CA ASP A 211 5.01 -9.40 -22.51
C ASP A 211 4.45 -9.11 -21.11
N LEU A 212 4.44 -7.83 -20.71
CA LEU A 212 3.83 -7.36 -19.47
C LEU A 212 2.86 -6.22 -19.76
N SER A 213 1.76 -6.17 -19.00
CA SER A 213 0.78 -5.08 -19.04
C SER A 213 0.78 -4.36 -17.69
N PHE A 214 0.95 -3.05 -17.71
CA PHE A 214 0.98 -2.20 -16.52
C PHE A 214 -0.25 -1.31 -16.46
N PHE A 215 -0.79 -1.13 -15.26
CA PHE A 215 -1.81 -0.10 -15.01
C PHE A 215 -1.28 1.12 -14.29
N ALA A 216 -0.08 1.03 -13.72
CA ALA A 216 0.62 2.16 -13.16
C ALA A 216 2.13 1.95 -13.28
N ILE A 217 2.87 3.02 -13.60
CA ILE A 217 4.33 3.08 -13.49
C ILE A 217 4.76 4.40 -12.87
N GLY A 218 5.92 4.43 -12.24
CA GLY A 218 6.56 5.64 -11.78
C GLY A 218 8.04 5.43 -11.48
N GLY A 219 8.73 6.52 -11.21
CA GLY A 219 10.07 6.50 -10.67
C GLY A 219 10.04 6.64 -9.14
N HIS A 220 11.06 6.14 -8.47
CA HIS A 220 11.31 6.36 -7.06
C HIS A 220 12.81 6.63 -6.82
N ALA A 221 13.06 7.70 -6.08
CA ALA A 221 14.37 8.15 -5.60
C ALA A 221 14.16 8.95 -4.30
N HIS A 222 15.23 9.17 -3.55
CA HIS A 222 15.21 9.91 -2.29
C HIS A 222 15.65 11.37 -2.48
N GLU A 223 16.03 12.03 -1.38
CA GLU A 223 16.14 13.48 -1.28
C GLU A 223 17.24 14.11 -2.14
N TRP A 224 18.21 13.33 -2.63
CA TRP A 224 19.35 13.84 -3.41
C TRP A 224 19.16 13.72 -4.92
N SER A 225 18.07 13.09 -5.37
CA SER A 225 17.72 13.05 -6.78
C SER A 225 17.23 14.41 -7.26
N SER A 226 17.59 14.74 -8.49
CA SER A 226 17.20 15.97 -9.20
C SER A 226 16.36 15.67 -10.45
N HIS A 227 16.41 14.44 -10.97
CA HIS A 227 15.68 14.03 -12.16
C HIS A 227 15.54 12.52 -12.22
N VAL A 228 14.36 12.04 -12.64
CA VAL A 228 14.09 10.62 -12.88
C VAL A 228 13.37 10.45 -14.21
N LYS A 229 13.85 9.52 -15.04
CA LYS A 229 13.31 9.25 -16.38
C LYS A 229 13.24 7.76 -16.69
N ILE A 230 12.12 7.34 -17.28
CA ILE A 230 11.90 5.98 -17.77
C ILE A 230 11.64 6.04 -19.28
N THR A 231 12.44 5.31 -20.05
CA THR A 231 12.34 5.24 -21.50
C THR A 231 12.16 3.79 -21.94
N ARG A 232 11.19 3.52 -22.81
CA ARG A 232 11.12 2.27 -23.57
C ARG A 232 11.96 2.36 -24.83
N LYS A 233 12.93 1.47 -24.97
CA LYS A 233 13.73 1.24 -26.17
C LYS A 233 13.22 0.05 -26.95
N ARG A 234 13.10 0.22 -28.27
CA ARG A 234 12.63 -0.79 -29.23
C ARG A 234 13.14 -0.47 -30.62
N GLU A 235 13.10 -1.42 -31.54
CA GLU A 235 13.60 -1.23 -32.92
C GLU A 235 12.92 -0.07 -33.65
N SER A 236 11.64 0.19 -33.38
CA SER A 236 10.88 1.29 -33.99
C SER A 236 11.23 2.68 -33.42
N GLY A 237 12.11 2.75 -32.43
CA GLY A 237 12.55 3.98 -31.77
C GLY A 237 12.11 4.09 -30.32
N ASP A 238 12.86 4.91 -29.59
CA ASP A 238 12.71 5.14 -28.16
C ASP A 238 11.47 6.00 -27.83
N GLU A 239 10.87 5.75 -26.67
CA GLU A 239 9.72 6.48 -26.14
C GLU A 239 9.89 6.77 -24.65
N THR A 240 9.85 8.04 -24.27
CA THR A 240 9.75 8.43 -22.85
C THR A 240 8.38 8.01 -22.31
N LEU A 241 8.37 7.20 -21.26
CA LEU A 241 7.15 6.75 -20.59
C LEU A 241 6.84 7.55 -19.33
N TYR A 242 7.87 8.10 -18.69
CA TYR A 242 7.79 8.86 -17.44
C TYR A 242 9.03 9.75 -17.33
N GLU A 243 8.86 11.01 -16.91
CA GLU A 243 9.96 11.95 -16.74
C GLU A 243 9.55 13.07 -15.79
N HIS A 244 10.31 13.26 -14.72
CA HIS A 244 10.07 14.30 -13.72
C HIS A 244 11.40 14.90 -13.25
N ASP A 245 11.44 16.23 -13.16
CA ASP A 245 12.38 16.89 -12.25
C ASP A 245 12.00 16.46 -10.83
N TRP A 246 12.97 15.96 -10.07
CA TRP A 246 12.68 15.31 -8.80
C TRP A 246 12.61 16.33 -7.67
N GLU A 247 11.57 16.23 -6.85
CA GLU A 247 11.34 17.09 -5.69
C GLU A 247 11.39 16.26 -4.41
N PRO A 248 11.85 16.81 -3.27
CA PRO A 248 11.97 16.05 -2.01
C PRO A 248 10.66 15.36 -1.57
N ALA A 249 9.50 15.96 -1.87
CA ALA A 249 8.20 15.37 -1.54
C ALA A 249 7.93 14.05 -2.29
N TYR A 250 8.51 13.84 -3.47
CA TYR A 250 8.30 12.62 -4.28
C TYR A 250 8.97 11.38 -3.70
N GLN A 251 9.90 11.53 -2.76
CA GLN A 251 10.39 10.39 -1.98
C GLN A 251 9.24 9.72 -1.21
N ALA A 252 8.30 10.50 -0.69
CA ALA A 252 7.17 10.01 0.10
C ALA A 252 5.92 9.75 -0.74
N ASP A 253 5.67 10.58 -1.76
CA ASP A 253 4.51 10.49 -2.65
C ASP A 253 4.95 10.66 -4.11
N PRO A 254 5.57 9.62 -4.71
CA PRO A 254 6.06 9.70 -6.07
C PRO A 254 4.90 9.79 -7.06
N PRO A 255 5.00 10.65 -8.11
CA PRO A 255 3.98 10.70 -9.13
C PRO A 255 3.92 9.37 -9.89
N LEU A 256 2.71 8.98 -10.29
CA LEU A 256 2.45 7.75 -11.05
C LEU A 256 1.69 8.06 -12.34
N ASN A 257 2.10 7.43 -13.44
CA ASN A 257 1.35 7.40 -14.69
C ASN A 257 0.39 6.21 -14.67
N TYR A 258 -0.91 6.46 -14.79
CA TYR A 258 -1.96 5.43 -14.74
C TYR A 258 -2.49 5.05 -16.13
N TYR A 259 -2.90 3.79 -16.27
CA TYR A 259 -3.50 3.20 -17.46
C TYR A 259 -4.72 2.35 -17.07
N GLU A 260 -5.72 2.26 -17.96
CA GLU A 260 -6.92 1.45 -17.72
C GLU A 260 -6.71 -0.01 -18.12
N THR A 261 -7.48 -0.92 -17.52
CA THR A 261 -7.46 -2.37 -17.83
C THR A 261 -7.61 -2.67 -19.33
N LYS A 262 -8.44 -1.90 -20.04
CA LYS A 262 -8.72 -2.08 -21.48
C LYS A 262 -7.65 -1.44 -22.39
N SER A 263 -6.82 -0.58 -21.85
CA SER A 263 -5.74 0.12 -22.57
C SER A 263 -4.49 0.25 -21.67
N PRO A 264 -3.91 -0.88 -21.23
CA PRO A 264 -2.75 -0.84 -20.37
C PRO A 264 -1.51 -0.38 -21.13
N LEU A 265 -0.50 0.06 -20.41
CA LEU A 265 0.84 0.14 -20.97
C LEU A 265 1.35 -1.28 -21.20
N ARG A 266 1.45 -1.69 -22.47
CA ARG A 266 2.07 -2.96 -22.83
C ARG A 266 3.54 -2.76 -23.14
N ILE A 267 4.38 -3.52 -22.45
CA ILE A 267 5.80 -3.67 -22.76
C ILE A 267 5.99 -5.07 -23.35
N ALA A 268 6.43 -5.14 -24.61
CA ALA A 268 6.55 -6.41 -25.31
C ALA A 268 7.85 -7.12 -24.92
N LYS A 269 7.88 -8.44 -25.08
CA LYS A 269 9.12 -9.21 -25.05
C LYS A 269 10.13 -8.61 -26.02
N GLY A 270 11.35 -8.38 -25.54
CA GLY A 270 12.44 -7.78 -26.29
C GLY A 270 12.52 -6.26 -26.20
N ASP A 271 11.44 -5.57 -25.79
CA ASP A 271 11.54 -4.15 -25.41
C ASP A 271 12.49 -4.02 -24.22
N THR A 272 13.23 -2.91 -24.17
CA THR A 272 14.11 -2.59 -23.04
C THR A 272 13.62 -1.35 -22.33
N ILE A 273 13.37 -1.45 -21.03
CA ILE A 273 13.19 -0.24 -20.22
C ILE A 273 14.56 0.24 -19.76
N ARG A 274 14.84 1.52 -20.03
CA ARG A 274 15.94 2.27 -19.46
C ARG A 274 15.40 3.20 -18.37
N LEU A 275 15.96 3.09 -17.18
CA LEU A 275 15.75 4.04 -16.08
C LEU A 275 17.02 4.86 -15.92
N ASP A 276 16.87 6.18 -15.85
CA ASP A 276 17.93 7.16 -15.60
C ASP A 276 17.56 8.00 -14.37
N CYS A 277 18.52 8.21 -13.47
CA CYS A 277 18.40 9.09 -12.32
C CYS A 277 19.62 10.00 -12.20
N ASP A 278 19.41 11.31 -12.08
CA ASP A 278 20.46 12.30 -11.85
C ASP A 278 20.39 12.85 -10.44
N TYR A 279 21.55 13.07 -9.82
CA TYR A 279 21.65 13.46 -8.42
C TYR A 279 22.52 14.70 -8.20
N ALA A 280 22.28 15.36 -7.07
CA ALA A 280 23.13 16.41 -6.52
C ALA A 280 23.26 16.25 -5.00
N ASN A 281 24.31 15.58 -4.54
CA ASN A 281 24.62 15.43 -3.11
C ASN A 281 25.25 16.72 -2.59
N THR A 282 24.60 17.42 -1.66
CA THR A 282 25.15 18.63 -1.03
C THR A 282 25.77 18.37 0.34
N SER A 283 25.70 17.13 0.83
CA SER A 283 26.29 16.72 2.10
C SER A 283 27.81 16.49 2.00
N THR A 284 28.43 16.32 3.16
CA THR A 284 29.86 15.98 3.32
C THR A 284 30.13 14.49 3.19
N ASP A 285 29.09 13.66 3.19
CA ASP A 285 29.21 12.21 3.22
C ASP A 285 28.99 11.60 1.83
N GLU A 286 29.62 10.46 1.59
CA GLU A 286 29.32 9.67 0.40
C GLU A 286 28.01 8.91 0.63
N ILE A 287 27.11 8.98 -0.35
CA ILE A 287 25.78 8.36 -0.25
C ILE A 287 25.71 7.20 -1.25
N ARG A 288 25.16 6.07 -0.81
CA ARG A 288 25.06 4.82 -1.58
C ARG A 288 23.67 4.21 -1.45
N PHE A 289 23.35 3.25 -2.32
CA PHE A 289 22.19 2.38 -2.12
C PHE A 289 22.27 1.62 -0.77
N PRO A 290 21.17 1.46 -0.01
CA PRO A 290 19.81 1.93 -0.27
C PRO A 290 19.48 3.32 0.29
N ARG A 291 20.45 4.06 0.85
CA ARG A 291 20.22 5.42 1.38
C ARG A 291 19.76 6.37 0.28
N GLU A 292 20.21 6.16 -0.94
CA GLU A 292 19.68 6.79 -2.14
C GLU A 292 19.32 5.72 -3.18
N MET A 293 18.33 5.98 -4.02
CA MET A 293 17.72 4.98 -4.88
C MET A 293 17.56 5.45 -6.32
N CYS A 294 17.57 4.49 -7.25
CA CYS A 294 17.15 4.67 -8.63
C CYS A 294 16.27 3.49 -9.01
N VAL A 295 14.95 3.65 -8.84
CA VAL A 295 13.98 2.57 -9.04
C VAL A 295 12.89 3.05 -10.00
N MET A 296 12.55 2.20 -10.97
CA MET A 296 11.26 2.21 -11.63
C MET A 296 10.38 1.25 -10.86
N GLU A 297 9.22 1.72 -10.45
CA GLU A 297 8.16 0.90 -9.88
C GLU A 297 7.00 0.82 -10.87
N GLY A 298 6.25 -0.28 -10.81
CA GLY A 298 5.02 -0.39 -11.55
C GLY A 298 4.14 -1.52 -11.03
N PHE A 299 2.87 -1.45 -11.38
CA PHE A 299 1.91 -2.49 -11.06
C PHE A 299 1.46 -3.16 -12.35
N TYR A 300 1.81 -4.45 -12.48
CA TYR A 300 1.55 -5.24 -13.66
C TYR A 300 0.45 -6.27 -13.41
N PHE A 301 -0.24 -6.68 -14.49
CA PHE A 301 -1.34 -7.63 -14.43
C PHE A 301 -1.53 -8.37 -15.76
N PRO A 302 -2.08 -9.59 -15.76
CA PRO A 302 -2.23 -10.44 -14.59
C PRO A 302 -0.86 -10.93 -14.10
N GLY A 303 -0.66 -11.04 -12.79
CA GLY A 303 0.59 -11.48 -12.17
C GLY A 303 0.37 -12.49 -11.06
N THR A 304 1.33 -13.39 -10.90
CA THR A 304 1.33 -14.44 -9.85
C THR A 304 2.35 -14.19 -8.74
N SER A 305 3.35 -13.33 -9.00
CA SER A 305 4.42 -12.98 -8.09
C SER A 305 4.98 -11.61 -8.47
N ASP A 306 5.70 -10.94 -7.58
CA ASP A 306 6.45 -9.75 -7.95
C ASP A 306 7.55 -10.10 -8.96
N ILE A 307 7.98 -9.11 -9.74
CA ILE A 307 9.06 -9.26 -10.71
C ILE A 307 10.07 -8.15 -10.49
N GLU A 308 11.33 -8.52 -10.38
CA GLU A 308 12.41 -7.55 -10.21
C GLU A 308 13.47 -7.71 -11.31
N CYS A 309 14.03 -6.58 -11.74
CA CYS A 309 15.22 -6.52 -12.56
C CYS A 309 16.24 -5.57 -11.94
N ALA A 310 17.31 -6.14 -11.40
CA ALA A 310 18.37 -5.41 -10.72
C ALA A 310 19.63 -5.38 -11.59
N ASP A 311 20.18 -4.19 -11.85
CA ASP A 311 21.39 -4.00 -12.65
C ASP A 311 21.35 -4.71 -14.02
N GLY A 312 20.17 -4.74 -14.65
CA GLY A 312 19.90 -5.41 -15.92
C GLY A 312 19.78 -6.93 -15.85
N ARG A 313 19.60 -7.49 -14.65
CA ARG A 313 19.42 -8.93 -14.42
C ARG A 313 18.06 -9.18 -13.77
N TRP A 314 17.25 -10.04 -14.39
CA TRP A 314 16.00 -10.51 -13.80
C TRP A 314 16.30 -11.33 -12.54
N LEU A 315 15.68 -10.93 -11.44
CA LEU A 315 15.63 -11.70 -10.22
C LEU A 315 14.34 -12.51 -10.31
N GLU A 316 14.47 -13.78 -10.69
CA GLU A 316 13.32 -14.68 -10.68
C GLU A 316 12.97 -15.01 -9.20
N PRO A 317 11.69 -14.93 -8.81
CA PRO A 317 11.24 -15.43 -7.52
C PRO A 317 11.35 -16.96 -7.41
#